data_AF-A0A8J2NX35-F1
#
_entry.id   AF-A0A8J2NX35-F1
#
_cell.length_a   1.000
_cell.length_b   1.000
_cell.length_c   1.000
_cell.angle_alpha   90.00
_cell.angle_beta   90.00
_cell.angle_gamma   90.00
#
_symmetry.space_group_name_H-M   'P 1'
#
loop_
_entity.id
_entity.type
_entity.pdbx_description
1 polymer ?
#
loop_
_entity_poly.entity_id
_entity_poly.type
_entity_poly.pdbx_seq_one_letter_code
_entity_poly.pdbx_strand_id
1 'polypeptide(L)'
;VSTSRNGRRYYQFLGVPYAQPPVGDLRFQSPVPVESWNGTLQTTSYAADCLGFDLFLLARPQWGEESCLFLNVMTPNKLGSSVRKRLPVIVYIHGGAFQMGSGKLFPGKYFM
;
A
#
# COMPACT_ATOMS: atom_id res chain seq x y z
N VAL A 1 -9.81 9.52 -7.09
CA VAL A 1 -11.17 9.19 -6.58
C VAL A 1 -11.61 7.91 -7.24
N SER A 2 -12.28 7.02 -6.53
CA SER A 2 -12.75 5.73 -7.03
C SER A 2 -14.18 5.45 -6.55
N THR A 3 -14.77 4.36 -7.03
CA THR A 3 -16.16 3.96 -6.76
C THR A 3 -16.20 2.55 -6.20
N SER A 4 -16.97 2.35 -5.14
CA SER A 4 -17.10 1.05 -4.50
C SER A 4 -18.11 0.16 -5.20
N ARG A 5 -18.23 -1.09 -4.76
CA ARG A 5 -19.16 -2.09 -5.32
C ARG A 5 -20.60 -1.59 -5.35
N ASN A 6 -21.02 -0.82 -4.34
CA ASN A 6 -22.38 -0.29 -4.22
C ASN A 6 -22.53 1.14 -4.77
N GLY A 7 -21.56 1.63 -5.56
CA GLY A 7 -21.63 2.94 -6.19
C GLY A 7 -21.19 4.12 -5.29
N ARG A 8 -20.71 3.87 -4.07
CA ARG A 8 -20.24 4.95 -3.19
C ARG A 8 -18.89 5.47 -3.66
N ARG A 9 -18.76 6.80 -3.74
CA ARG A 9 -17.48 7.45 -4.04
C ARG A 9 -16.56 7.44 -2.82
N TYR A 10 -15.29 7.15 -3.04
CA TYR A 10 -14.24 7.24 -2.02
C TYR A 10 -12.93 7.79 -2.61
N TYR A 11 -12.06 8.26 -1.72
CA TYR A 11 -10.73 8.76 -2.05
C TYR A 11 -9.70 7.67 -1.75
N GLN A 12 -8.67 7.60 -2.57
CA GLN A 12 -7.59 6.62 -2.41
C GLN A 12 -6.26 7.33 -2.61
N PHE A 13 -5.30 6.93 -1.79
CA PHE A 13 -3.88 7.27 -1.88
C PHE A 13 -3.15 5.95 -1.99
N LEU A 14 -2.54 5.71 -3.14
CA LEU A 14 -1.92 4.44 -3.48
C LEU A 14 -0.40 4.63 -3.51
N GLY A 15 0.33 3.64 -3.00
CA GLY A 15 1.80 3.68 -3.03
C GLY A 15 2.41 4.75 -2.10
N VAL A 16 1.83 4.97 -0.91
CA VAL A 16 2.39 5.90 0.07
C VAL A 16 3.58 5.23 0.77
N PRO A 17 4.81 5.78 0.70
CA PRO A 17 5.97 5.19 1.37
C PRO A 17 5.82 5.36 2.89
N TYR A 18 6.10 4.29 3.64
CA TYR A 18 6.11 4.33 5.11
C TYR A 18 7.50 4.12 5.72
N ALA A 19 8.48 3.72 4.91
CA ALA A 19 9.88 3.50 5.30
C ALA A 19 10.80 3.73 4.10
N GLN A 20 12.10 3.89 4.36
CA GLN A 20 13.11 3.90 3.31
C GLN A 20 13.19 2.54 2.60
N PRO A 21 13.54 2.49 1.31
CA PRO A 21 13.75 1.24 0.59
C PRO A 21 14.78 0.36 1.31
N PRO A 22 14.47 -0.91 1.63
CA PRO A 22 15.33 -1.82 2.38
C PRO A 22 16.39 -2.47 1.46
N VAL A 23 17.13 -1.65 0.71
CA VAL A 23 18.14 -2.06 -0.27
C VAL A 23 19.56 -1.77 0.25
N GLY A 24 20.56 -2.44 -0.32
CA GLY A 24 21.97 -2.22 0.06
C GLY A 24 22.20 -2.50 1.54
N ASP A 25 22.78 -1.55 2.26
CA ASP A 25 23.09 -1.66 3.69
C ASP A 25 21.85 -1.76 4.60
N LEU A 26 20.68 -1.36 4.09
CA LEU A 26 19.41 -1.49 4.81
C LEU A 26 18.76 -2.87 4.65
N ARG A 27 19.30 -3.73 3.78
CA ARG A 27 18.77 -5.09 3.59
C ARG A 27 18.94 -5.89 4.89
N PHE A 28 17.88 -6.58 5.29
CA PHE A 28 17.80 -7.38 6.52
C PHE A 28 17.92 -6.57 7.83
N GLN A 29 17.83 -5.24 7.75
CA GLN A 29 17.75 -4.36 8.92
C GLN A 29 16.29 -4.03 9.25
N SER A 30 16.08 -3.47 10.44
CA SER A 30 14.78 -2.88 10.78
C SER A 30 14.47 -1.69 9.86
N PRO A 31 13.20 -1.45 9.49
CA PRO A 31 12.83 -0.37 8.59
C PRO A 31 13.19 0.99 9.17
N VAL A 32 13.80 1.84 8.36
CA VAL A 32 14.13 3.22 8.72
C VAL A 32 12.99 4.13 8.28
N PRO A 33 12.55 5.12 9.10
CA PRO A 33 11.53 6.08 8.69
C PRO A 33 11.87 6.75 7.36
N VAL A 34 10.86 6.90 6.50
CA VAL A 34 11.01 7.61 5.23
C VAL A 34 11.53 9.03 5.47
N GLU A 35 12.44 9.49 4.62
CA GLU A 35 12.91 10.87 4.67
C GLU A 35 11.77 11.83 4.31
N SER A 36 11.80 13.03 4.90
CA SER A 36 10.89 14.08 4.50
C SER A 36 11.13 14.47 3.05
N TRP A 37 10.07 14.61 2.27
CA TRP A 37 10.13 15.16 0.92
C TRP A 37 9.58 16.59 0.89
N ASN A 38 10.04 17.37 -0.09
CA ASN A 38 9.51 18.70 -0.34
C ASN A 38 8.31 18.64 -1.30
N GLY A 39 7.28 19.43 -1.01
CA GLY A 39 6.09 19.52 -1.84
C GLY A 39 5.15 18.32 -1.73
N THR A 40 4.40 18.06 -2.81
CA THR A 40 3.35 17.03 -2.84
C THR A 40 3.84 15.76 -3.51
N LEU A 41 3.82 14.64 -2.79
CA LEU A 41 4.08 13.32 -3.34
C LEU A 41 2.86 12.82 -4.13
N GLN A 42 3.09 12.31 -5.35
CA GLN A 42 2.04 11.73 -6.19
C GLN A 42 1.77 10.27 -5.78
N THR A 43 0.60 10.02 -5.17
CA THR A 43 0.19 8.71 -4.65
C THR A 43 -1.09 8.23 -5.34
N THR A 44 -1.04 8.11 -6.68
CA THR A 44 -2.21 7.85 -7.53
C THR A 44 -2.24 6.45 -8.15
N SER A 45 -1.13 5.72 -8.07
CA SER A 45 -0.97 4.35 -8.56
C SER A 45 -0.38 3.45 -7.48
N TYR A 46 -0.63 2.15 -7.58
CA TYR A 46 0.00 1.18 -6.68
C TYR A 46 1.51 1.14 -6.94
N ALA A 47 2.32 1.17 -5.87
CA ALA A 47 3.79 1.04 -5.92
C ALA A 47 4.23 -0.40 -6.25
N ALA A 48 5.51 -0.77 -6.18
CA ALA A 48 5.93 -2.15 -6.42
C ALA A 48 5.45 -3.11 -5.32
N ASP A 49 5.31 -4.40 -5.65
CA ASP A 49 5.12 -5.46 -4.65
C ASP A 49 6.48 -5.90 -4.11
N CYS A 50 6.50 -6.42 -2.89
CA CYS A 50 7.73 -7.00 -2.35
C CYS A 50 8.14 -8.24 -3.13
N LEU A 51 9.46 -8.48 -3.17
CA LEU A 51 9.99 -9.73 -3.70
C LEU A 51 9.27 -10.92 -3.06
N GLY A 52 8.69 -11.75 -3.92
CA GLY A 52 7.96 -12.94 -3.51
C GLY A 52 8.26 -14.14 -4.40
N PHE A 53 7.95 -15.31 -3.89
CA PHE A 53 8.07 -16.57 -4.63
C PHE A 53 6.69 -17.03 -5.10
N ASP A 54 6.61 -17.58 -6.30
CA ASP A 54 5.40 -18.28 -6.73
C ASP A 54 5.44 -19.72 -6.19
N LEU A 55 4.71 -19.97 -5.10
CA LEU A 55 4.65 -21.31 -4.49
C LEU A 55 3.89 -22.33 -5.34
N PHE A 56 3.07 -21.89 -6.31
CA PHE A 56 2.29 -22.78 -7.17
C PHE A 56 3.03 -23.12 -8.46
N LEU A 57 3.94 -22.24 -8.90
CA LEU A 57 4.78 -22.45 -10.07
C LEU A 57 6.25 -22.32 -9.66
N LEU A 58 6.80 -23.41 -9.13
CA LEU A 58 8.23 -23.58 -8.77
C LEU A 58 9.22 -23.17 -9.88
N ALA A 59 8.74 -22.94 -11.10
CA ALA A 59 9.51 -22.57 -12.28
C ALA A 59 9.35 -21.10 -12.72
N ARG A 60 8.60 -20.25 -12.01
CA ARG A 60 8.51 -18.83 -12.36
C ARG A 60 9.58 -17.98 -11.65
N PRO A 61 10.14 -16.98 -12.35
CA PRO A 61 11.12 -16.08 -11.75
C PRO A 61 10.48 -15.32 -10.59
N GLN A 62 11.30 -15.01 -9.60
CA GLN A 62 11.08 -13.95 -8.62
C GLN A 62 10.35 -12.75 -9.24
N TRP A 63 9.31 -12.26 -8.58
CA TRP A 63 8.52 -11.10 -8.99
C TRP A 63 8.57 -10.04 -7.88
N GLY A 64 8.31 -8.78 -8.24
CA GLY A 64 8.37 -7.66 -7.31
C GLY A 64 9.75 -6.99 -7.26
N GLU A 65 9.90 -6.08 -6.29
CA GLU A 65 11.10 -5.27 -6.07
C GLU A 65 11.43 -5.24 -4.57
N GLU A 66 12.70 -5.00 -4.21
CA GLU A 66 13.07 -4.79 -2.80
C GLU A 66 12.54 -3.47 -2.26
N SER A 67 12.47 -2.45 -3.11
CA SER A 67 11.83 -1.17 -2.79
C SER A 67 10.31 -1.35 -2.82
N CYS A 68 9.74 -1.90 -1.76
CA CYS A 68 8.33 -2.27 -1.68
C CYS A 68 7.58 -1.80 -0.42
N LEU A 69 8.22 -1.01 0.46
CA LEU A 69 7.64 -0.57 1.73
C LEU A 69 6.63 0.58 1.56
N PHE A 70 5.50 0.24 0.94
CA PHE A 70 4.40 1.15 0.65
C PHE A 70 3.07 0.65 1.23
N LEU A 71 2.19 1.59 1.54
CA LEU A 71 0.81 1.32 1.96
C LEU A 71 -0.19 2.04 1.06
N ASN A 72 -1.44 1.60 1.14
CA ASN A 72 -2.55 2.20 0.43
C ASN A 72 -3.60 2.67 1.44
N VAL A 73 -4.03 3.91 1.32
CA VAL A 73 -5.06 4.50 2.20
C VAL A 73 -6.31 4.75 1.37
N MET A 74 -7.45 4.28 1.86
CA MET A 74 -8.75 4.62 1.29
C MET A 74 -9.61 5.30 2.34
N THR A 75 -10.42 6.29 1.95
CA THR A 75 -11.34 6.97 2.86
C THR A 75 -12.62 7.41 2.15
N PRO A 76 -13.80 7.29 2.78
CA PRO A 76 -15.06 7.76 2.19
C PRO A 76 -15.23 9.28 2.29
N ASN A 77 -14.48 9.94 3.17
CA ASN A 77 -14.64 11.37 3.41
C ASN A 77 -13.86 12.18 2.37
N LYS A 78 -14.48 13.25 1.88
CA LYS A 78 -13.79 14.28 1.09
C LYS A 78 -12.79 15.02 1.98
N LEU A 79 -11.54 15.04 1.56
CA LEU A 79 -10.48 15.82 2.18
C LEU A 79 -10.88 17.31 2.15
N GLY A 80 -10.77 17.98 3.30
CA GLY A 80 -11.12 19.41 3.43
C GLY A 80 -12.59 19.72 3.71
N SER A 81 -13.45 18.72 3.97
CA SER A 81 -14.78 18.99 4.54
C SER A 81 -14.62 19.59 5.95
N SER A 82 -15.34 20.67 6.23
CA SER A 82 -15.33 21.43 7.49
C SER A 82 -15.74 20.60 8.72
N VAL A 83 -16.26 19.39 8.51
CA VAL A 83 -16.52 18.40 9.56
C VAL A 83 -15.40 17.35 9.56
N ARG A 84 -14.36 17.57 10.38
CA ARG A 84 -13.33 16.56 10.68
C ARG A 84 -13.90 15.45 11.57
N LYS A 85 -14.82 14.65 11.05
CA LYS A 85 -15.30 13.46 11.76
C LYS A 85 -14.20 12.40 11.69
N ARG A 86 -13.57 12.10 12.83
CA ARG A 86 -12.65 10.95 12.96
C ARG A 86 -13.46 9.69 12.63
N LEU A 87 -12.94 8.89 11.70
CA LEU A 87 -13.52 7.61 11.34
C LEU A 87 -12.74 6.49 12.03
N PRO A 88 -13.36 5.34 12.34
CA PRO A 88 -12.64 4.13 12.67
C PRO A 88 -11.65 3.79 11.55
N VAL A 89 -10.43 3.38 11.93
CA VAL A 89 -9.38 2.97 10.99
C VAL A 89 -9.26 1.46 11.05
N ILE A 90 -9.34 0.82 9.89
CA ILE A 90 -9.07 -0.61 9.72
C ILE A 90 -7.72 -0.70 9.01
N VAL A 91 -6.76 -1.37 9.65
CA VAL A 91 -5.46 -1.68 9.05
C VAL A 91 -5.47 -3.15 8.68
N TYR A 92 -5.38 -3.45 7.38
CA TYR A 92 -5.34 -4.81 6.88
C TYR A 92 -3.91 -5.22 6.57
N ILE A 93 -3.48 -6.34 7.14
CA ILE A 93 -2.18 -6.96 6.88
C ILE A 93 -2.47 -8.20 6.03
N HIS A 94 -1.93 -8.24 4.81
CA HIS A 94 -2.18 -9.36 3.91
C HIS A 94 -1.51 -10.65 4.42
N GLY A 95 -2.11 -11.79 4.04
CA GLY A 95 -1.51 -13.11 4.26
C GLY A 95 -0.44 -13.45 3.23
N GLY A 96 -0.18 -14.75 3.07
CA GLY A 96 0.83 -15.27 2.13
C GLY A 96 2.05 -15.89 2.81
N ALA A 97 1.88 -16.41 4.02
CA ALA A 97 2.88 -17.21 4.76
C ALA A 97 4.25 -16.54 4.91
N PHE A 98 4.30 -15.20 4.95
CA PHE A 98 5.53 -14.40 4.98
C PHE A 98 6.45 -14.57 3.75
N GLN A 99 5.93 -15.14 2.65
CA GLN A 99 6.69 -15.45 1.43
C GLN A 99 6.10 -14.80 0.17
N MET A 100 4.83 -14.38 0.23
CA MET A 100 4.13 -13.72 -0.86
C MET A 100 3.00 -12.84 -0.33
N GLY A 101 2.28 -12.20 -1.25
CA GLY A 101 1.10 -11.40 -0.97
C GLY A 101 1.36 -9.92 -1.20
N SER A 102 0.28 -9.16 -1.26
CA SER A 102 0.33 -7.73 -1.51
C SER A 102 -0.93 -7.03 -1.01
N GLY A 103 -0.75 -5.83 -0.46
CA GLY A 103 -1.87 -4.95 -0.11
C GLY A 103 -2.70 -4.51 -1.33
N LYS A 104 -2.16 -4.58 -2.55
CA LYS A 104 -2.88 -4.20 -3.78
C LYS A 104 -4.00 -5.16 -4.14
N LEU A 105 -3.90 -6.42 -3.70
CA LEU A 105 -4.89 -7.46 -3.96
C LEU A 105 -6.22 -7.18 -3.23
N PHE A 106 -6.22 -6.24 -2.28
CA PHE A 106 -7.37 -5.88 -1.44
C PHE A 106 -7.76 -4.41 -1.67
N PRO A 107 -8.28 -4.06 -2.86
CA PRO A 107 -8.68 -2.69 -3.16
C PRO A 107 -9.89 -2.27 -2.32
N GLY A 108 -10.02 -0.98 -2.06
CA GLY A 108 -11.14 -0.39 -1.29
C GLY A 108 -12.53 -0.62 -1.92
N LYS A 109 -12.63 -1.19 -3.12
CA LYS A 109 -13.89 -1.47 -3.83
C LYS A 109 -14.91 -2.24 -2.98
N TYR A 110 -14.47 -3.14 -2.11
CA TYR A 110 -15.37 -3.98 -1.31
C TYR A 110 -15.63 -3.44 0.11
N PHE A 111 -14.71 -2.68 0.68
CA PHE A 111 -14.82 -2.13 2.02
C PHE A 111 -15.47 -0.74 2.08
N MET A 112 -15.46 0.01 0.99
CA MET A 112 -15.99 1.39 0.93
C MET A 112 -17.46 1.47 0.59
#